data_AF-A0A379UY16-F1
#
_entry.id   AF-A0A379UY16-F1
#
_cell.length_a   1.000
_cell.length_b   1.000
_cell.length_c   1.000
_cell.angle_alpha   90.00
_cell.angle_beta   90.00
_cell.angle_gamma   90.00
#
_symmetry.space_group_name_H-M   'P 1'
#
loop_
_entity.id
_entity.type
_entity.pdbx_description
1 polymer ?
#
loop_
_entity_poly.entity_id
_entity_poly.type
_entity_poly.pdbx_seq_one_letter_code
_entity_poly.pdbx_strand_id
1 'polypeptide(L)' 'MTTILKHLPAGQRIGIAFSGGLDTSAALLWMRQKGAVPYAYTANLGQPDEDDYDAFLVAQWSMAQRMLA' A
#
# COMPACT_ATOMS: atom_id res chain seq x y z
N MET A 1 20.86 -14.65 1.03
CA MET A 1 19.46 -14.17 1.01
C MET A 1 18.81 -14.67 -0.26
N THR A 2 17.61 -15.24 -0.19
CA THR A 2 16.83 -15.55 -1.39
C THR A 2 16.05 -14.31 -1.82
N THR A 3 15.88 -14.12 -3.13
CA THR A 3 15.12 -12.98 -3.67
C THR A 3 13.65 -13.03 -3.25
N ILE A 4 13.07 -14.22 -3.16
CA ILE A 4 11.68 -14.43 -2.76
C ILE A 4 11.61 -14.84 -1.30
N LEU A 5 10.83 -14.11 -0.52
CA LEU A 5 10.51 -14.42 0.88
C LEU A 5 9.16 -15.13 0.91
N LYS A 6 9.12 -16.34 1.48
CA LYS A 6 7.88 -17.15 1.59
C LYS A 6 7.01 -16.79 2.80
N HIS A 7 7.55 -16.01 3.73
CA HIS A 7 6.89 -15.57 4.95
C HIS A 7 6.97 -14.07 5.08
N LEU A 8 5.96 -13.49 5.74
CA LEU A 8 5.95 -12.05 6.01
C LEU A 8 7.08 -11.71 6.99
N PRO A 9 7.98 -10.78 6.64
CA PRO A 9 9.04 -10.36 7.53
C PRO A 9 8.50 -9.35 8.57
N ALA A 10 7.98 -9.85 9.70
CA ALA A 10 7.48 -9.04 10.82
C ALA A 10 8.61 -8.23 11.51
N GLY A 11 8.40 -6.93 11.72
CA GLY A 11 9.39 -5.98 12.25
C GLY A 11 10.25 -5.29 11.17
N GLN A 12 10.14 -5.69 9.91
CA GLN A 12 10.90 -5.13 8.80
C GLN A 12 10.06 -4.16 7.97
N ARG A 13 10.75 -3.26 7.28
CA ARG A 13 10.16 -2.34 6.31
C ARG A 13 9.82 -3.07 5.02
N ILE A 14 8.58 -2.95 4.56
CA ILE A 14 8.09 -3.58 3.33
C ILE A 14 7.49 -2.50 2.44
N GLY A 15 7.99 -2.37 1.20
CA GLY A 15 7.34 -1.51 0.21
C GLY A 15 6.14 -2.20 -0.43
N ILE A 16 5.03 -1.49 -0.60
CA ILE A 16 3.89 -1.94 -1.38
C ILE A 16 3.56 -0.90 -2.46
N ALA A 17 3.43 -1.36 -3.69
CA ALA A 17 2.85 -0.57 -4.77
C ALA A 17 1.35 -0.46 -4.49
N PHE A 18 0.91 0.74 -4.09
CA PHE A 18 -0.42 0.96 -3.55
C PHE A 18 -1.30 1.60 -4.62
N SER A 19 -2.33 0.87 -5.06
CA SER A 19 -3.30 1.31 -6.07
C SER A 19 -4.61 1.80 -5.46
N GLY A 20 -4.76 1.77 -4.13
CA GLY A 20 -6.01 2.15 -3.46
C GLY A 20 -7.18 1.18 -3.66
N GLY A 21 -7.04 0.17 -4.53
CA GLY A 21 -8.04 -0.88 -4.69
C GLY A 21 -8.13 -1.79 -3.47
N LEU A 22 -9.13 -2.69 -3.48
CA LEU A 22 -9.39 -3.64 -2.39
C LEU A 22 -8.14 -4.46 -2.02
N ASP A 23 -7.46 -5.01 -3.03
CA ASP A 23 -6.34 -5.94 -2.83
C ASP A 23 -5.17 -5.29 -2.10
N THR A 24 -4.72 -4.12 -2.57
CA THR A 24 -3.58 -3.40 -1.98
C THR A 24 -3.93 -2.82 -0.62
N SER A 25 -5.19 -2.42 -0.42
CA SER A 25 -5.72 -1.93 0.86
C SER A 25 -5.80 -3.04 1.92
N ALA A 26 -6.37 -4.19 1.57
CA ALA A 26 -6.45 -5.34 2.47
C ALA A 26 -5.06 -5.87 2.83
N ALA A 27 -4.15 -5.96 1.84
CA ALA A 27 -2.78 -6.37 2.07
C ALA A 27 -2.04 -5.44 3.03
N LEU A 28 -2.15 -4.12 2.83
CA LEU A 28 -1.50 -3.11 3.67
C LEU A 28 -1.96 -3.20 5.13
N LEU A 29 -3.28 -3.27 5.36
CA LEU A 29 -3.84 -3.43 6.71
C LEU A 29 -3.40 -4.75 7.34
N TRP A 30 -3.46 -5.85 6.59
CA TRP A 30 -3.07 -7.17 7.08
C TRP A 30 -1.58 -7.24 7.46
N MET A 31 -0.69 -6.66 6.65
CA MET A 31 0.75 -6.60 6.94
C MET A 31 1.02 -5.87 8.26
N ARG A 32 0.34 -4.73 8.48
CA ARG A 32 0.44 -3.96 9.72
C ARG A 32 -0.04 -4.78 10.93
N GLN A 33 -1.20 -5.41 10.83
CA GLN A 33 -1.76 -6.27 11.89
C GLN A 33 -0.87 -7.48 12.22
N LYS A 34 -0.13 -8.00 11.23
CA LYS A 34 0.83 -9.10 11.40
C LYS A 34 2.21 -8.65 11.86
N GLY A 35 2.38 -7.38 12.20
CA GLY A 35 3.59 -6.83 12.81
C GLY A 35 4.68 -6.42 11.81
N ALA A 36 4.40 -6.36 10.51
CA ALA A 36 5.32 -5.74 9.55
C ALA A 36 5.23 -4.21 9.59
N VAL A 37 6.17 -3.54 8.93
CA VAL A 37 6.21 -2.07 8.79
C VAL A 37 6.02 -1.69 7.31
N PRO A 38 4.77 -1.69 6.80
CA PRO A 38 4.51 -1.37 5.39
C PRO A 38 4.71 0.12 5.06
N TYR A 39 5.19 0.39 3.85
CA TYR A 39 5.32 1.71 3.23
C TYR A 39 4.58 1.68 1.88
N ALA A 40 3.54 2.48 1.75
CA ALA A 40 2.77 2.61 0.51
C ALA A 40 3.41 3.59 -0.46
N TYR A 41 3.46 3.21 -1.73
CA TYR A 41 3.90 4.05 -2.83
C TYR A 41 2.85 4.00 -3.94
N THR A 42 2.20 5.13 -4.20
CA THR A 42 1.30 5.29 -5.34
C THR A 42 2.06 5.95 -6.49
N ALA A 43 1.95 5.38 -7.70
CA ALA A 43 2.57 5.93 -8.89
C ALA A 43 1.56 6.74 -9.71
N ASN A 44 1.93 7.95 -10.12
CA ASN A 44 1.17 8.72 -11.09
C ASN A 44 1.50 8.23 -12.50
N LEU A 45 0.56 7.45 -13.06
CA LEU A 45 0.68 6.87 -14.39
C LEU A 45 -0.22 7.57 -15.42
N GLY A 46 -1.03 8.55 -14.99
CA GLY A 46 -2.05 9.16 -15.85
C GLY A 46 -3.04 8.14 -16.42
N GLN A 47 -3.57 7.26 -15.56
CA GLN A 47 -4.49 6.23 -16.04
C GLN A 47 -5.74 6.88 -16.66
N PRO A 48 -6.17 6.42 -17.86
CA PRO A 48 -7.26 7.06 -18.60
C PRO A 48 -8.63 6.92 -17.93
N ASP A 49 -8.75 6.01 -16.97
CA ASP A 49 -9.92 5.69 -16.17
C ASP A 49 -9.86 6.20 -14.72
N GLU A 50 -8.77 6.89 -14.34
CA GLU A 50 -8.66 7.63 -13.08
C GLU A 50 -9.05 9.10 -13.31
N ASP A 51 -10.34 9.42 -13.22
CA ASP A 51 -10.81 10.80 -13.27
C ASP A 51 -10.36 11.57 -12.01
N ASP A 52 -9.67 12.69 -12.21
CA ASP A 52 -9.07 13.56 -11.19
C ASP A 52 -8.07 12.83 -10.25
N TYR A 53 -6.88 12.58 -10.79
CA TYR A 53 -5.77 11.93 -10.10
C TYR A 53 -5.40 12.59 -8.76
N ASP A 54 -5.52 13.91 -8.65
CA ASP A 54 -5.19 14.62 -7.41
C ASP A 54 -6.23 14.33 -6.30
N ALA A 55 -7.52 14.31 -6.64
CA ALA A 55 -8.57 13.90 -5.71
C ALA A 55 -8.42 12.43 -5.31
N PHE A 56 -8.06 11.57 -6.28
CA PHE A 56 -7.83 10.15 -6.06
C PHE A 56 -6.62 9.89 -5.15
N LEU A 57 -5.51 10.62 -5.35
CA LEU A 57 -4.36 10.61 -4.46
C LEU A 57 -4.76 11.00 -3.04
N VAL A 58 -5.48 12.10 -2.85
CA VAL A 58 -5.89 12.55 -1.51
C VAL A 58 -6.75 11.48 -0.80
N ALA A 59 -7.68 10.85 -1.52
CA ALA A 59 -8.51 9.78 -0.98
C ALA A 59 -7.68 8.53 -0.60
N GLN A 60 -6.77 8.10 -1.49
CA GLN A 60 -5.85 7.00 -1.24
C GLN A 60 -4.94 7.25 -0.04
N TRP A 61 -4.35 8.45 0.04
CA TRP A 61 -3.45 8.82 1.13
C TRP A 61 -4.19 8.86 2.47
N SER A 62 -5.40 9.43 2.50
CA SER A 62 -6.26 9.40 3.68
C SER A 62 -6.57 7.98 4.14
N MET A 63 -6.84 7.07 3.20
CA MET A 63 -7.09 5.66 3.51
C MET A 63 -5.83 4.93 4.00
N ALA A 64 -4.70 5.07 3.30
CA ALA A 64 -3.44 4.47 3.70
C ALA A 64 -3.01 4.97 5.09
N GLN A 65 -3.14 6.27 5.37
CA GLN A 65 -2.85 6.84 6.70
C GLN A 65 -3.70 6.21 7.80
N ARG A 66 -5.00 6.00 7.56
CA ARG A 66 -5.89 5.33 8.53
C ARG A 66 -5.52 3.88 8.79
N MET A 67 -4.96 3.19 7.80
CA MET A 67 -4.54 1.79 7.94
C MET A 67 -3.16 1.62 8.58
N LEU A 68 -2.30 2.65 8.49
CA LEU A 68 -0.95 2.65 9.03
C LEU A 68 -0.84 3.28 10.42
N ALA A 69 -1.77 4.16 10.80
CA ALA A 69 -1.91 4.70 12.14
C ALA A 69 -2.24 3.58 13.14
#